data_AF-A0A3D3A8M9-F1
#
_entry.id   AF-A0A3D3A8M9-F1
#
_cell.length_a   1.000
_cell.length_b   1.000
_cell.length_c   1.000
_cell.angle_alpha   90.00
_cell.angle_beta   90.00
_cell.angle_gamma   90.00
#
_symmetry.space_group_name_H-M   'P 1'
#
loop_
_entity.id
_entity.type
_entity.pdbx_description
1 polymer ?
#
loop_
_entity_poly.entity_id
_entity_poly.type
_entity_poly.pdbx_seq_one_letter_code
_entity_poly.pdbx_strand_id
1 'polypeptide(L)'
;HRWYGAEGLLVLDPQDAQLKALGASLWAKEFEGDGVHAALRGSVAMDGPAHVRENNVFWIDEVQGRKGVIRTEEDEGWRAGDLTLGEAREEWRSWASANAMSCSPGVLLRPLYQEMLLQSAAVILGPGEWRYWQQLPQAFAHHGLTFPALRLRDHGVVVSPEAHACGWTLSEGWLHNEAWDRWVLDKWMSEWGEGAQSQEEALVEWNRNLQAWASEISPELKGPAGALEAATAKAWKQWMAKLRKHLKGSRAQAWASARRGCESLVRAGVPQDRWANWHVLAQGQAEAWKAQWLSKTDALETVVWVLEDLNGPIEGPEDNSSPSN
;
A
#
# COMPACT_ATOMS: atom_id res chain seq x y z
N HIS A 1 8.33 -27.44 2.68
CA HIS A 1 8.86 -28.20 3.83
C HIS A 1 10.21 -27.72 4.38
N ARG A 2 11.21 -27.36 3.56
CA ARG A 2 12.58 -27.06 4.05
C ARG A 2 12.66 -26.07 5.22
N TRP A 3 11.80 -25.06 5.27
CA TRP A 3 11.94 -23.97 6.25
C TRP A 3 10.89 -23.95 7.36
N TYR A 4 9.71 -24.52 7.14
CA TYR A 4 8.61 -24.45 8.12
C TYR A 4 7.91 -25.80 8.34
N GLY A 5 8.54 -26.90 7.89
CA GLY A 5 7.95 -28.23 8.01
C GLY A 5 7.89 -28.77 9.44
N ALA A 6 8.85 -28.40 10.29
CA ALA A 6 8.89 -28.83 11.69
C ALA A 6 7.82 -28.12 12.54
N GLU A 7 7.30 -27.01 12.04
CA GLU A 7 6.33 -26.12 12.65
C GLU A 7 4.89 -26.53 12.33
N GLY A 8 4.71 -27.64 11.59
CA GLY A 8 3.40 -28.13 11.20
C GLY A 8 2.74 -27.34 10.08
N LEU A 9 3.49 -26.54 9.31
CA LEU A 9 2.94 -25.82 8.16
C LEU A 9 2.42 -26.79 7.11
N LEU A 10 1.10 -26.78 6.91
CA LEU A 10 0.45 -27.43 5.78
C LEU A 10 0.45 -26.48 4.58
N VAL A 11 0.83 -26.99 3.41
CA VAL A 11 0.81 -26.24 2.15
C VAL A 11 -0.24 -26.88 1.25
N LEU A 12 -1.22 -26.08 0.82
CA LEU A 12 -2.22 -26.50 -0.15
C LEU A 12 -1.82 -25.95 -1.51
N ASP A 13 -1.74 -26.83 -2.50
CA ASP A 13 -1.58 -26.41 -3.89
C ASP A 13 -2.97 -26.12 -4.48
N PRO A 14 -3.28 -24.87 -4.86
CA PRO A 14 -4.57 -24.55 -5.47
C PRO A 14 -4.78 -25.22 -6.84
N GLN A 15 -3.75 -25.84 -7.43
CA GLN A 15 -3.84 -26.64 -8.66
C GLN A 15 -4.06 -28.14 -8.42
N ASP A 16 -4.15 -28.58 -7.16
CA ASP A 16 -4.45 -29.97 -6.86
C ASP A 16 -5.85 -30.36 -7.40
N ALA A 17 -5.91 -31.52 -8.04
CA ALA A 17 -7.10 -31.98 -8.73
C ALA A 17 -8.27 -32.29 -7.80
N GLN A 18 -7.98 -32.87 -6.64
CA GLN A 18 -9.00 -33.22 -5.68
C GLN A 18 -9.56 -31.96 -5.03
N LEU A 19 -8.70 -31.00 -4.68
CA LEU A 19 -9.15 -29.71 -4.16
C LEU A 19 -10.05 -28.98 -5.16
N LYS A 20 -9.65 -28.92 -6.43
CA LYS A 20 -10.49 -28.28 -7.47
C LYS A 20 -11.84 -28.96 -7.64
N ALA A 21 -11.87 -30.29 -7.59
CA ALA A 21 -13.11 -31.07 -7.66
C ALA A 21 -14.05 -30.76 -6.48
N LEU A 22 -13.51 -30.56 -5.27
CA LEU A 22 -14.32 -30.12 -4.12
C LEU A 22 -14.99 -28.75 -4.37
N GLY A 23 -14.37 -27.89 -5.19
CA GLY A 23 -14.90 -26.59 -5.61
C GLY A 23 -16.03 -26.63 -6.65
N ALA A 24 -16.43 -27.80 -7.13
CA ALA A 24 -17.40 -27.93 -8.24
C ALA A 24 -18.72 -27.18 -8.02
N SER A 25 -19.22 -27.13 -6.78
CA SER A 25 -20.44 -26.38 -6.45
C SER A 25 -20.30 -24.87 -6.63
N LEU A 26 -19.14 -24.31 -6.26
CA LEU A 26 -18.85 -22.89 -6.45
C LEU A 26 -18.65 -22.55 -7.93
N TRP A 27 -17.95 -23.42 -8.67
CA TRP A 27 -17.80 -23.24 -10.11
C TRP A 27 -19.17 -23.24 -10.81
N ALA A 28 -20.00 -24.25 -10.51
CA ALA A 28 -21.34 -24.38 -11.08
C ALA A 28 -22.18 -23.12 -10.85
N LYS A 29 -22.16 -22.54 -9.64
CA LYS A 29 -22.90 -21.32 -9.32
C LYS A 29 -22.50 -20.13 -10.19
N GLU A 30 -21.21 -19.97 -10.50
CA GLU A 30 -20.75 -18.92 -11.41
C GLU A 30 -21.29 -19.13 -12.84
N PHE A 31 -21.33 -20.37 -13.33
CA PHE A 31 -21.87 -20.68 -14.66
C PHE A 31 -23.42 -20.64 -14.72
N GLU A 32 -24.10 -20.91 -13.61
CA GLU A 32 -25.55 -20.70 -13.46
C GLU A 32 -25.93 -19.20 -13.48
N GLY A 33 -24.95 -18.30 -13.31
CA GLY A 33 -25.19 -16.87 -13.14
C GLY A 33 -25.68 -16.50 -11.74
N ASP A 34 -25.54 -17.41 -10.77
CA ASP A 34 -25.92 -17.28 -9.36
C ASP A 34 -24.68 -17.25 -8.43
N GLY A 35 -23.57 -16.74 -8.97
CA GLY A 35 -22.28 -16.62 -8.28
C GLY A 35 -22.09 -15.29 -7.55
N VAL A 36 -20.84 -14.90 -7.34
CA VAL A 36 -20.45 -13.69 -6.61
C VAL A 36 -21.09 -12.43 -7.20
N HIS A 37 -21.19 -12.31 -8.52
CA HIS A 37 -21.83 -11.16 -9.14
C HIS A 37 -23.30 -11.03 -8.76
N ALA A 38 -24.04 -12.15 -8.77
CA ALA A 38 -25.45 -12.16 -8.38
C ALA A 38 -25.61 -11.80 -6.90
N ALA A 39 -24.75 -12.35 -6.05
CA ALA A 39 -24.75 -12.09 -4.61
C ALA A 39 -24.47 -10.62 -4.25
N LEU A 40 -23.64 -9.92 -5.04
CA LEU A 40 -23.29 -8.52 -4.79
C LEU A 40 -24.19 -7.53 -5.54
N ARG A 41 -25.00 -7.98 -6.50
CA ARG A 41 -25.81 -7.12 -7.37
C ARG A 41 -26.72 -6.20 -6.55
N GLY A 42 -26.64 -4.90 -6.82
CA GLY A 42 -27.42 -3.88 -6.12
C GLY A 42 -26.85 -3.46 -4.76
N SER A 43 -25.70 -3.98 -4.36
CA SER A 43 -24.96 -3.54 -3.17
C SER A 43 -23.85 -2.55 -3.54
N VAL A 44 -23.39 -1.77 -2.55
CA VAL A 44 -22.21 -0.90 -2.69
C VAL A 44 -20.92 -1.66 -2.95
N ALA A 45 -20.89 -2.99 -2.71
CA ALA A 45 -19.71 -3.81 -2.95
C ALA A 45 -19.41 -4.01 -4.45
N MET A 46 -20.40 -3.75 -5.33
CA MET A 46 -20.21 -3.74 -6.79
C MET A 46 -19.16 -2.73 -7.25
N ASP A 47 -19.11 -1.57 -6.58
CA ASP A 47 -18.18 -0.46 -6.88
C ASP A 47 -16.92 -0.49 -5.99
N GLY A 48 -16.65 -1.64 -5.35
CA GLY A 48 -15.52 -1.78 -4.45
C GLY A 48 -14.17 -1.93 -5.16
N PRO A 49 -13.07 -2.07 -4.39
CA PRO A 49 -11.70 -2.00 -4.90
C PRO A 49 -11.32 -3.12 -5.88
N ALA A 50 -11.98 -4.27 -5.85
CA ALA A 50 -11.85 -5.30 -6.86
C ALA A 50 -13.09 -5.34 -7.77
N HIS A 51 -12.84 -5.30 -9.08
CA HIS A 51 -13.88 -5.37 -10.11
C HIS A 51 -14.67 -6.68 -10.04
N VAL A 52 -15.99 -6.57 -9.89
CA VAL A 52 -16.92 -7.71 -9.88
C VAL A 52 -17.22 -8.13 -11.32
N ARG A 53 -16.74 -9.31 -11.71
CA ARG A 53 -17.01 -9.88 -13.04
C ARG A 53 -18.34 -10.63 -13.01
N GLU A 54 -19.06 -10.67 -14.13
CA GLU A 54 -20.27 -11.51 -14.26
C GLU A 54 -20.01 -12.99 -13.94
N ASN A 55 -18.84 -13.49 -14.32
CA ASN A 55 -18.31 -14.78 -13.91
C ASN A 55 -16.86 -14.61 -13.44
N ASN A 56 -16.61 -15.06 -12.21
CA ASN A 56 -15.36 -14.93 -11.49
C ASN A 56 -14.46 -16.17 -11.65
N VAL A 57 -14.81 -17.11 -12.53
CA VAL A 57 -13.95 -18.21 -12.96
C VAL A 57 -12.99 -17.72 -14.05
N PHE A 58 -11.74 -18.16 -13.93
CA PHE A 58 -10.78 -18.18 -15.02
C PHE A 58 -10.64 -19.63 -15.51
N TRP A 59 -10.72 -19.80 -16.82
CA TRP A 59 -10.43 -21.07 -17.48
C TRP A 59 -8.94 -21.20 -17.74
N ILE A 60 -8.35 -22.32 -17.35
CA ILE A 60 -6.98 -22.70 -17.63
C ILE A 60 -7.00 -23.64 -18.82
N ASP A 61 -6.37 -23.20 -19.91
CA ASP A 61 -6.14 -23.99 -21.11
C ASP A 61 -4.63 -24.19 -21.31
N GLU A 62 -4.22 -25.38 -21.75
CA GLU A 62 -2.81 -25.72 -21.94
C GLU A 62 -2.13 -24.87 -23.03
N VAL A 63 -2.88 -24.43 -24.04
CA VAL A 63 -2.37 -23.70 -25.21
C VAL A 63 -2.57 -22.20 -25.05
N GLN A 64 -3.75 -21.77 -24.63
CA GLN A 64 -4.14 -20.36 -24.53
C GLN A 64 -3.81 -19.74 -23.16
N GLY A 65 -3.42 -20.56 -22.18
CA GLY A 65 -3.15 -20.13 -20.82
C GLY A 65 -4.42 -19.78 -20.03
N ARG A 66 -4.29 -18.89 -19.04
CA ARG A 66 -5.39 -18.49 -18.15
C ARG A 66 -6.24 -17.39 -18.79
N LYS A 67 -7.51 -17.69 -19.10
CA LYS A 67 -8.47 -16.76 -19.69
C LYS A 67 -9.64 -16.50 -18.74
N GLY A 68 -10.08 -15.25 -18.64
CA GLY A 68 -11.26 -14.94 -17.84
C GLY A 68 -12.53 -15.32 -18.59
N VAL A 69 -13.49 -15.94 -17.91
CA VAL A 69 -14.78 -16.31 -18.50
C VAL A 69 -15.64 -15.07 -18.70
N ILE A 70 -16.33 -15.00 -19.84
CA ILE A 70 -17.26 -13.92 -20.25
C ILE A 70 -18.48 -14.52 -20.97
N ARG A 71 -19.58 -13.76 -21.03
CA ARG A 71 -20.77 -14.16 -21.81
C ARG A 71 -20.47 -14.25 -23.31
N THR A 72 -21.17 -15.14 -24.00
CA THR A 72 -21.25 -15.12 -25.46
C THR A 72 -22.20 -14.02 -25.93
N GLU A 73 -21.97 -13.47 -27.12
CA GLU A 73 -22.79 -12.39 -27.69
C GLU A 73 -24.16 -12.90 -28.17
N GLU A 74 -24.28 -14.21 -28.43
CA GLU A 74 -25.41 -14.78 -29.18
C GLU A 74 -26.37 -15.65 -28.34
N ASP A 75 -25.96 -16.29 -27.22
CA ASP A 75 -26.71 -17.44 -26.67
C ASP A 75 -26.76 -17.60 -25.13
N GLU A 76 -26.62 -16.54 -24.34
CA GLU A 76 -26.55 -16.63 -22.85
C GLU A 76 -25.49 -17.64 -22.33
N GLY A 77 -24.59 -18.12 -23.18
CA GLY A 77 -23.57 -19.09 -22.82
C GLY A 77 -22.31 -18.42 -22.26
N TRP A 78 -21.32 -19.24 -21.92
CA TRP A 78 -20.02 -18.77 -21.45
C TRP A 78 -18.94 -19.08 -22.46
N ARG A 79 -17.91 -18.25 -22.52
CA ARG A 79 -16.70 -18.52 -23.29
C ARG A 79 -15.44 -18.06 -22.57
N ALA A 80 -14.32 -18.67 -22.92
CA ALA A 80 -12.99 -18.28 -22.51
C ALA A 80 -12.06 -18.23 -23.73
N GLY A 81 -11.73 -17.01 -24.19
CA GLY A 81 -11.05 -16.84 -25.47
C GLY A 81 -11.95 -17.30 -26.62
N ASP A 82 -11.44 -18.24 -27.41
CA ASP A 82 -12.15 -18.85 -28.55
C ASP A 82 -12.92 -20.12 -28.18
N LEU A 83 -12.84 -20.55 -26.91
CA LEU A 83 -13.51 -21.75 -26.41
C LEU A 83 -14.88 -21.40 -25.82
N THR A 84 -15.95 -21.97 -26.36
CA THR A 84 -17.28 -21.97 -25.74
C THR A 84 -17.31 -22.99 -24.59
N LEU A 85 -17.82 -22.58 -23.44
CA LEU A 85 -17.84 -23.35 -22.20
C LEU A 85 -19.27 -23.73 -21.84
N GLY A 86 -19.56 -25.02 -21.91
CA GLY A 86 -20.85 -25.61 -21.59
C GLY A 86 -22.01 -25.07 -22.45
N GLU A 87 -23.16 -25.71 -22.33
CA GLU A 87 -24.40 -25.20 -22.91
C GLU A 87 -25.33 -24.73 -21.81
N ALA A 88 -26.16 -23.70 -22.06
CA ALA A 88 -27.13 -23.19 -21.08
C ALA A 88 -28.14 -24.26 -20.59
N ARG A 89 -28.21 -25.42 -21.26
CA ARG A 89 -29.09 -26.56 -20.94
C ARG A 89 -28.39 -27.67 -20.15
N GLU A 90 -27.07 -27.60 -19.95
CA GLU A 90 -26.33 -28.61 -19.20
C GLU A 90 -26.56 -28.46 -17.69
N GLU A 91 -26.50 -29.59 -16.98
CA GLU A 91 -26.46 -29.57 -15.52
C GLU A 91 -25.06 -29.08 -15.08
N TRP A 92 -24.96 -27.78 -14.79
CA TRP A 92 -23.70 -27.10 -14.47
C TRP A 92 -22.89 -27.76 -13.37
N ARG A 93 -23.53 -28.45 -12.42
CA ARG A 93 -22.84 -29.19 -11.37
C ARG A 93 -22.04 -30.38 -11.91
N SER A 94 -22.64 -31.15 -12.80
CA SER A 94 -22.01 -32.30 -13.46
C SER A 94 -20.90 -31.80 -14.40
N TRP A 95 -21.18 -30.75 -15.17
CA TRP A 95 -20.19 -30.11 -16.05
C TRP A 95 -19.00 -29.56 -15.26
N ALA A 96 -19.24 -28.80 -14.19
CA ALA A 96 -18.20 -28.21 -13.36
C ALA A 96 -17.34 -29.25 -12.66
N SER A 97 -17.92 -30.40 -12.28
CA SER A 97 -17.17 -31.52 -11.69
C SER A 97 -16.24 -32.15 -12.72
N ALA A 98 -16.72 -32.39 -13.93
CA ALA A 98 -15.91 -32.95 -15.03
C ALA A 98 -14.80 -31.99 -15.49
N ASN A 99 -15.02 -30.69 -15.36
CA ASN A 99 -14.12 -29.63 -15.86
C ASN A 99 -13.36 -28.90 -14.74
N ALA A 100 -13.43 -29.37 -13.50
CA ALA A 100 -12.90 -28.66 -12.34
C ALA A 100 -11.41 -28.31 -12.48
N MET A 101 -10.62 -29.19 -13.12
CA MET A 101 -9.19 -28.98 -13.36
C MET A 101 -8.88 -27.70 -14.14
N SER A 102 -9.76 -27.32 -15.05
CA SER A 102 -9.62 -26.11 -15.86
C SER A 102 -10.17 -24.87 -15.16
N CYS A 103 -10.96 -25.03 -14.09
CA CYS A 103 -11.46 -23.90 -13.31
C CYS A 103 -10.38 -23.34 -12.37
N SER A 104 -10.30 -22.01 -12.29
CA SER A 104 -9.44 -21.27 -11.37
C SER A 104 -10.19 -20.06 -10.83
N PRO A 105 -10.20 -19.83 -9.51
CA PRO A 105 -10.94 -18.71 -8.96
C PRO A 105 -10.27 -17.38 -9.29
N GLY A 106 -11.10 -16.39 -9.60
CA GLY A 106 -10.74 -14.97 -9.64
C GLY A 106 -10.57 -14.40 -8.23
N VAL A 107 -10.18 -13.12 -8.15
CA VAL A 107 -9.82 -12.46 -6.87
C VAL A 107 -10.96 -12.51 -5.85
N LEU A 108 -12.22 -12.34 -6.29
CA LEU A 108 -13.39 -12.34 -5.42
C LEU A 108 -13.96 -13.74 -5.13
N LEU A 109 -13.74 -14.71 -6.02
CA LEU A 109 -14.17 -16.10 -5.82
C LEU A 109 -13.19 -16.91 -4.98
N ARG A 110 -11.90 -16.54 -5.01
CA ARG A 110 -10.83 -17.24 -4.29
C ARG A 110 -11.07 -17.31 -2.77
N PRO A 111 -11.53 -16.24 -2.08
CA PRO A 111 -11.90 -16.31 -0.68
C PRO A 111 -13.00 -17.35 -0.38
N LEU A 112 -14.04 -17.42 -1.21
CA LEU A 112 -15.12 -18.39 -1.02
C LEU A 112 -14.61 -19.82 -1.21
N TYR A 113 -13.81 -20.05 -2.26
CA TYR A 113 -13.18 -21.35 -2.51
C TYR A 113 -12.26 -21.77 -1.37
N GLN A 114 -11.43 -20.86 -0.86
CA GLN A 114 -10.55 -21.10 0.28
C GLN A 114 -11.34 -21.52 1.52
N GLU A 115 -12.40 -20.77 1.86
CA GLU A 115 -13.14 -21.00 3.10
C GLU A 115 -14.12 -22.17 3.00
N MET A 116 -14.55 -22.53 1.80
CA MET A 116 -15.23 -23.80 1.55
C MET A 116 -14.32 -25.00 1.87
N LEU A 117 -13.01 -24.90 1.58
CA LEU A 117 -12.04 -25.96 1.86
C LEU A 117 -11.57 -25.97 3.32
N LEU A 118 -11.25 -24.81 3.89
CA LEU A 118 -10.49 -24.71 5.14
C LEU A 118 -11.33 -24.36 6.36
N GLN A 119 -12.43 -23.60 6.19
CA GLN A 119 -13.22 -23.05 7.30
C GLN A 119 -12.32 -22.39 8.36
N SER A 120 -11.55 -21.41 7.93
CA SER A 120 -10.43 -20.85 8.68
C SER A 120 -10.93 -20.13 9.93
N ALA A 121 -10.25 -20.34 11.07
CA ALA A 121 -10.49 -19.53 12.27
C ALA A 121 -10.15 -18.05 12.03
N ALA A 122 -9.09 -17.79 11.27
CA ALA A 122 -8.73 -16.46 10.80
C ALA A 122 -7.97 -16.53 9.48
N VAL A 123 -8.11 -15.48 8.67
CA VAL A 123 -7.35 -15.30 7.42
C VAL A 123 -6.38 -14.13 7.59
N ILE A 124 -5.10 -14.39 7.29
CA ILE A 124 -4.01 -13.43 7.42
C ILE A 124 -3.79 -12.73 6.08
N LEU A 125 -3.92 -11.41 6.05
CA LEU A 125 -4.03 -10.62 4.82
C LEU A 125 -3.06 -9.44 4.78
N GLY A 126 -2.61 -9.07 3.57
CA GLY A 126 -2.02 -7.76 3.34
C GLY A 126 -3.07 -6.63 3.23
N PRO A 127 -2.67 -5.35 3.32
CA PRO A 127 -3.60 -4.21 3.22
C PRO A 127 -4.48 -4.18 1.94
N GLY A 128 -3.93 -4.61 0.80
CA GLY A 128 -4.69 -4.67 -0.45
C GLY A 128 -5.74 -5.79 -0.44
N GLU A 129 -5.40 -6.93 0.17
CA GLU A 129 -6.32 -8.06 0.27
C GLU A 129 -7.43 -7.77 1.27
N TRP A 130 -7.08 -7.19 2.42
CA TRP A 130 -8.04 -6.73 3.41
C TRP A 130 -9.19 -5.93 2.80
N ARG A 131 -8.87 -4.98 1.91
CA ARG A 131 -9.84 -4.11 1.27
C ARG A 131 -10.85 -4.89 0.40
N TYR A 132 -10.40 -5.83 -0.44
CA TYR A 132 -11.35 -6.58 -1.27
C TYR A 132 -12.09 -7.67 -0.49
N TRP A 133 -11.50 -8.22 0.58
CA TRP A 133 -12.21 -9.18 1.45
C TRP A 133 -13.44 -8.54 2.11
N GLN A 134 -13.40 -7.25 2.41
CA GLN A 134 -14.56 -6.51 2.93
C GLN A 134 -15.72 -6.35 1.92
N GLN A 135 -15.50 -6.61 0.62
CA GLN A 135 -16.59 -6.66 -0.38
C GLN A 135 -17.43 -7.95 -0.26
N LEU A 136 -16.92 -8.99 0.39
CA LEU A 136 -17.43 -10.34 0.28
C LEU A 136 -18.43 -10.84 1.35
N PRO A 137 -18.77 -10.13 2.46
CA PRO A 137 -19.72 -10.68 3.44
C PRO A 137 -21.05 -11.16 2.85
N GLN A 138 -21.62 -10.44 1.89
CA GLN A 138 -22.87 -10.83 1.22
C GLN A 138 -22.68 -12.06 0.32
N ALA A 139 -21.57 -12.16 -0.40
CA ALA A 139 -21.23 -13.34 -1.20
C ALA A 139 -21.05 -14.58 -0.32
N PHE A 140 -20.37 -14.47 0.83
CA PHE A 140 -20.25 -15.57 1.78
C PHE A 140 -21.62 -16.04 2.29
N ALA A 141 -22.48 -15.12 2.70
CA ALA A 141 -23.84 -15.44 3.15
C ALA A 141 -24.67 -16.12 2.05
N HIS A 142 -24.61 -15.60 0.82
CA HIS A 142 -25.29 -16.19 -0.35
C HIS A 142 -24.90 -17.64 -0.61
N HIS A 143 -23.62 -17.96 -0.47
CA HIS A 143 -23.10 -19.31 -0.65
C HIS A 143 -23.15 -20.19 0.61
N GLY A 144 -23.75 -19.70 1.71
CA GLY A 144 -23.85 -20.45 2.97
C GLY A 144 -22.48 -20.71 3.64
N LEU A 145 -21.48 -19.87 3.37
CA LEU A 145 -20.15 -19.96 3.94
C LEU A 145 -20.00 -19.00 5.13
N THR A 146 -19.25 -19.43 6.14
CA THR A 146 -18.90 -18.55 7.27
C THR A 146 -17.83 -17.56 6.83
N PHE A 147 -18.07 -16.27 7.04
CA PHE A 147 -17.04 -15.24 6.82
C PHE A 147 -16.02 -15.31 7.97
N PRO A 148 -14.74 -15.58 7.71
CA PRO A 148 -13.74 -15.81 8.76
C PRO A 148 -13.33 -14.50 9.42
N ALA A 149 -12.70 -14.58 10.59
CA ALA A 149 -12.02 -13.42 11.16
C ALA A 149 -10.88 -12.98 10.25
N LEU A 150 -10.74 -11.69 10.00
CA LEU A 150 -9.63 -11.14 9.22
C LEU A 150 -8.56 -10.60 10.16
N ARG A 151 -7.29 -10.87 9.86
CA ARG A 151 -6.14 -10.27 10.55
C ARG A 151 -5.13 -9.73 9.55
N LEU A 152 -4.62 -8.53 9.79
CA LEU A 152 -3.50 -8.01 9.02
C LEU A 152 -2.24 -8.80 9.35
N ARG A 153 -1.48 -9.15 8.31
CA ARG A 153 -0.18 -9.79 8.48
C ARG A 153 0.79 -8.86 9.20
N ASP A 154 1.71 -9.45 9.96
CA ASP A 154 2.80 -8.69 10.54
C ASP A 154 3.73 -8.16 9.44
N HIS A 155 4.33 -7.00 9.70
CA HIS A 155 5.33 -6.39 8.86
C HIS A 155 6.67 -6.42 9.59
N GLY A 156 7.71 -6.96 8.93
CA GLY A 156 9.06 -7.00 9.44
C GLY A 156 9.97 -6.03 8.69
N VAL A 157 10.89 -5.39 9.40
CA VAL A 157 11.97 -4.60 8.82
C VAL A 157 13.30 -4.99 9.44
N VAL A 158 14.32 -5.13 8.60
CA VAL A 158 15.72 -5.28 9.00
C VAL A 158 16.35 -3.90 8.90
N VAL A 159 16.70 -3.34 10.06
CA VAL A 159 17.36 -2.03 10.13
C VAL A 159 18.85 -2.21 9.93
N SER A 160 19.40 -1.61 8.88
CA SER A 160 20.84 -1.62 8.63
C SER A 160 21.58 -0.79 9.68
N PRO A 161 22.87 -1.08 9.94
CA PRO A 161 23.70 -0.23 10.79
C PRO A 161 23.70 1.23 10.34
N GLU A 162 23.63 1.49 9.04
CA GLU A 162 23.55 2.84 8.48
C GLU A 162 22.24 3.55 8.81
N ALA A 163 21.09 2.88 8.66
CA ALA A 163 19.80 3.43 9.04
C ALA A 163 19.74 3.70 10.55
N HIS A 164 20.24 2.76 11.36
CA HIS A 164 20.31 2.90 12.80
C HIS A 164 21.23 4.05 13.23
N ALA A 165 22.41 4.18 12.64
CA ALA A 165 23.36 5.25 12.94
C ALA A 165 22.82 6.65 12.62
N CYS A 166 21.92 6.77 11.63
CA CYS A 166 21.24 8.03 11.35
C CYS A 166 20.10 8.32 12.33
N GLY A 167 19.77 7.37 13.21
CA GLY A 167 18.68 7.46 14.18
C GLY A 167 17.30 7.26 13.56
N TRP A 168 17.21 6.56 12.42
CA TRP A 168 15.91 6.23 11.84
C TRP A 168 15.20 5.19 12.71
N THR A 169 13.89 5.36 12.87
CA THR A 169 13.02 4.38 13.53
C THR A 169 11.73 4.23 12.71
N LEU A 170 10.94 3.21 13.02
CA LEU A 170 9.67 2.96 12.34
C LEU A 170 8.67 4.13 12.44
N SER A 171 8.75 4.97 13.47
CA SER A 171 7.85 6.13 13.63
C SER A 171 8.06 7.20 12.56
N GLU A 172 9.22 7.23 11.90
CA GLU A 172 9.48 8.13 10.78
C GLU A 172 8.75 7.68 9.50
N GLY A 173 8.26 6.45 9.46
CA GLY A 173 7.60 5.86 8.31
C GLY A 173 8.53 5.60 7.11
N TRP A 174 7.93 5.39 5.94
CA TRP A 174 8.62 5.06 4.70
C TRP A 174 9.01 6.31 3.92
N LEU A 175 10.12 6.94 4.29
CA LEU A 175 10.62 8.13 3.61
C LEU A 175 11.19 7.79 2.23
N HIS A 176 10.68 8.45 1.18
CA HIS A 176 11.29 8.42 -0.15
C HIS A 176 12.55 9.28 -0.20
N ASN A 177 13.33 9.16 -1.29
CA ASN A 177 14.66 9.75 -1.40
C ASN A 177 14.73 11.26 -1.08
N GLU A 178 13.74 12.05 -1.49
CA GLU A 178 13.71 13.50 -1.22
C GLU A 178 13.33 13.82 0.23
N ALA A 179 12.35 13.10 0.77
CA ALA A 179 11.91 13.25 2.15
C ALA A 179 13.02 12.81 3.13
N TRP A 180 13.71 11.71 2.83
CA TRP A 180 14.88 11.24 3.58
C TRP A 180 16.00 12.28 3.57
N ASP A 181 16.31 12.85 2.41
CA ASP A 181 17.33 13.91 2.30
C ASP A 181 17.03 15.10 3.17
N ARG A 182 15.78 15.56 3.10
CA ARG A 182 15.31 16.66 3.92
C ARG A 182 15.41 16.31 5.39
N TRP A 183 14.94 15.13 5.80
CA TRP A 183 14.98 14.65 7.18
C TRP A 183 16.42 14.61 7.75
N VAL A 184 17.38 14.03 7.01
CA VAL A 184 18.79 14.02 7.43
C VAL A 184 19.36 15.43 7.55
N LEU A 185 19.10 16.29 6.56
CA LEU A 185 19.62 17.66 6.55
C LEU A 185 19.00 18.50 7.67
N ASP A 186 17.70 18.37 7.92
CA ASP A 186 17.01 19.12 8.97
C ASP A 186 17.55 18.69 10.36
N LYS A 187 17.83 17.39 10.55
CA LYS A 187 18.51 16.90 11.76
C LYS A 187 19.89 17.52 11.95
N TRP A 188 20.70 17.61 10.90
CA TRP A 188 22.01 18.28 10.99
C TRP A 188 21.85 19.79 11.22
N MET A 189 20.88 20.41 10.57
CA MET A 189 20.57 21.83 10.73
C MET A 189 20.10 22.17 12.14
N SER A 190 19.53 21.22 12.89
CA SER A 190 19.06 21.45 14.26
C SER A 190 20.17 21.96 15.20
N GLU A 191 21.43 21.59 14.96
CA GLU A 191 22.61 22.12 15.68
C GLU A 191 22.73 23.65 15.55
N TRP A 192 22.19 24.23 14.47
CA TRP A 192 22.20 25.67 14.18
C TRP A 192 20.79 26.26 14.07
N GLY A 193 19.75 25.50 14.46
CA GLY A 193 18.35 25.87 14.23
C GLY A 193 17.98 27.17 14.91
N GLU A 194 18.32 27.31 16.20
CA GLU A 194 18.07 28.53 16.97
C GLU A 194 18.80 29.74 16.39
N GLY A 195 20.07 29.55 16.00
CA GLY A 195 20.87 30.61 15.38
C GLY A 195 20.28 31.06 14.05
N ALA A 196 19.90 30.12 13.18
CA ALA A 196 19.27 30.42 11.90
C ALA A 196 17.93 31.14 12.08
N GLN A 197 17.08 30.66 13.00
CA GLN A 197 15.80 31.27 13.32
C GLN A 197 15.97 32.71 13.84
N SER A 198 16.91 32.93 14.77
CA SER A 198 17.18 34.26 15.30
C SER A 198 17.63 35.26 14.21
N GLN A 199 18.45 34.81 13.24
CA GLN A 199 18.86 35.65 12.11
C GLN A 199 17.69 35.94 11.16
N GLU A 200 16.80 34.97 10.92
CA GLU A 200 15.61 35.17 10.10
C GLU A 200 14.64 36.17 10.75
N GLU A 201 14.40 36.03 12.06
CA GLU A 201 13.58 36.97 12.84
C GLU A 201 14.17 38.39 12.81
N ALA A 202 15.48 38.53 12.99
CA ALA A 202 16.16 39.82 12.89
C ALA A 202 16.04 40.45 11.48
N LEU A 203 16.07 39.63 10.42
CA LEU A 203 15.89 40.10 9.05
C LEU A 203 14.45 40.57 8.78
N VAL A 204 13.46 39.79 9.23
CA VAL A 204 12.04 40.16 9.14
C VAL A 204 11.79 41.47 9.90
N GLU A 205 12.37 41.59 11.08
CA GLU A 205 12.28 42.78 11.90
C GLU A 205 12.89 44.01 11.22
N TRP A 206 14.08 43.86 10.64
CA TRP A 206 14.74 44.92 9.89
C TRP A 206 13.90 45.37 8.68
N ASN A 207 13.35 44.43 7.91
CA ASN A 207 12.48 44.74 6.76
C ASN A 207 11.22 45.50 7.22
N ARG A 208 10.60 45.09 8.33
CA ARG A 208 9.43 45.77 8.92
C ARG A 208 9.74 47.21 9.31
N ASN A 209 10.87 47.45 9.97
CA ASN A 209 11.29 48.78 10.36
C ASN A 209 11.61 49.68 9.15
N LEU A 210 12.20 49.10 8.10
CA LEU A 210 12.44 49.81 6.84
C LEU A 210 11.14 50.23 6.15
N GLN A 211 10.13 49.37 6.11
CA GLN A 211 8.80 49.67 5.55
C GLN A 211 8.09 50.80 6.30
N ALA A 212 8.16 50.78 7.63
CA ALA A 212 7.60 51.83 8.48
C ALA A 212 8.28 53.18 8.19
N TRP A 213 9.63 53.21 8.21
CA TRP A 213 10.39 54.41 7.93
C TRP A 213 10.18 54.94 6.51
N ALA A 214 10.09 54.06 5.50
CA ALA A 214 9.78 54.46 4.13
C ALA A 214 8.41 55.15 4.04
N SER A 215 7.42 54.65 4.78
CA SER A 215 6.07 55.22 4.84
C SER A 215 6.02 56.57 5.55
N GLU A 216 6.90 56.81 6.54
CA GLU A 216 7.06 58.12 7.18
C GLU A 216 7.63 59.18 6.23
N ILE A 217 8.53 58.78 5.31
CA ILE A 217 9.13 59.69 4.34
C ILE A 217 8.15 60.02 3.22
N SER A 218 7.59 59.00 2.54
CA SER A 218 6.66 59.18 1.43
C SER A 218 5.95 57.86 1.05
N PRO A 219 4.63 57.88 0.77
CA PRO A 219 3.89 56.70 0.34
C PRO A 219 4.45 56.00 -0.92
N GLU A 220 5.09 56.76 -1.82
CA GLU A 220 5.69 56.26 -3.06
C GLU A 220 6.87 55.31 -2.82
N LEU A 221 7.50 55.36 -1.63
CA LEU A 221 8.65 54.51 -1.27
C LEU A 221 8.26 53.10 -0.80
N LYS A 222 6.97 52.83 -0.59
CA LYS A 222 6.47 51.51 -0.17
C LYS A 222 6.80 50.40 -1.19
N GLY A 223 6.68 50.69 -2.48
CA GLY A 223 7.05 49.76 -3.56
C GLY A 223 8.52 49.36 -3.53
N PRO A 224 9.45 50.33 -3.57
CA PRO A 224 10.88 50.08 -3.41
C PRO A 224 11.26 49.32 -2.12
N ALA A 225 10.65 49.66 -0.98
CA ALA A 225 10.88 48.95 0.29
C ALA A 225 10.43 47.48 0.21
N GLY A 226 9.27 47.21 -0.38
CA GLY A 226 8.77 45.84 -0.62
C GLY A 226 9.66 45.05 -1.59
N ALA A 227 10.22 45.71 -2.61
CA ALA A 227 11.17 45.07 -3.52
C ALA A 227 12.47 44.68 -2.79
N LEU A 228 12.95 45.51 -1.86
CA LEU A 228 14.12 45.22 -1.03
C LEU A 228 13.85 44.06 -0.05
N GLU A 229 12.69 44.03 0.59
CA GLU A 229 12.24 42.91 1.43
C GLU A 229 12.20 41.59 0.64
N ALA A 230 11.62 41.59 -0.56
CA ALA A 230 11.59 40.41 -1.41
C ALA A 230 13.01 39.96 -1.81
N ALA A 231 13.90 40.91 -2.08
CA ALA A 231 15.30 40.62 -2.40
C ALA A 231 16.07 40.03 -1.21
N THR A 232 15.88 40.56 0.00
CA THR A 232 16.54 40.02 1.20
C THR A 232 15.99 38.66 1.59
N ALA A 233 14.68 38.44 1.51
CA ALA A 233 14.07 37.13 1.72
C ALA A 233 14.60 36.08 0.72
N LYS A 234 14.78 36.46 -0.55
CA LYS A 234 15.41 35.59 -1.56
C LYS A 234 16.87 35.30 -1.23
N ALA A 235 17.64 36.31 -0.82
CA ALA A 235 19.04 36.14 -0.40
C ALA A 235 19.16 35.20 0.81
N TRP A 236 18.28 35.33 1.80
CA TRP A 236 18.21 34.44 2.96
C TRP A 236 17.96 32.97 2.54
N LYS A 237 16.96 32.73 1.69
CA LYS A 237 16.70 31.39 1.14
C LYS A 237 17.92 30.80 0.42
N GLN A 238 18.62 31.62 -0.37
CA GLN A 238 19.84 31.21 -1.06
C GLN A 238 20.99 30.91 -0.09
N TRP A 239 21.13 31.69 0.97
CA TRP A 239 22.10 31.45 2.04
C TRP A 239 21.84 30.10 2.73
N MET A 240 20.59 29.84 3.13
CA MET A 240 20.21 28.57 3.75
C MET A 240 20.44 27.38 2.82
N ALA A 241 20.18 27.53 1.52
CA ALA A 241 20.51 26.50 0.53
C ALA A 241 22.02 26.24 0.42
N LYS A 242 22.85 27.30 0.46
CA LYS A 242 24.32 27.16 0.48
C LYS A 242 24.82 26.49 1.76
N LEU A 243 24.24 26.82 2.91
CA LEU A 243 24.56 26.18 4.19
C LEU A 243 24.24 24.68 4.15
N ARG A 244 23.02 24.30 3.73
CA ARG A 244 22.64 22.89 3.55
C ARG A 244 23.59 22.16 2.59
N LYS A 245 23.96 22.79 1.47
CA LYS A 245 24.93 22.24 0.52
C LYS A 245 26.32 22.08 1.13
N HIS A 246 26.77 23.04 1.94
CA HIS A 246 28.03 22.96 2.66
C HIS A 246 28.03 21.81 3.66
N LEU A 247 26.97 21.65 4.46
CA LEU A 247 26.84 20.54 5.41
C LEU A 247 26.88 19.17 4.71
N LYS A 248 26.19 19.04 3.59
CA LYS A 248 26.25 17.84 2.75
C LYS A 248 27.67 17.54 2.26
N GLY A 249 28.43 18.56 1.89
CA GLY A 249 29.82 18.44 1.44
C GLY A 249 30.81 18.13 2.58
N SER A 250 30.70 18.85 3.70
CA SER A 250 31.59 18.67 4.85
C SER A 250 31.36 17.33 5.57
N ARG A 251 30.14 16.80 5.49
CA ARG A 251 29.74 15.49 6.04
C ARG A 251 29.54 14.43 4.94
N ALA A 252 30.31 14.48 3.84
CA ALA A 252 30.10 13.62 2.66
C ALA A 252 30.05 12.11 2.97
N GLN A 253 30.90 11.61 3.88
CA GLN A 253 30.88 10.20 4.28
C GLN A 253 29.60 9.85 5.05
N ALA A 254 29.20 10.67 6.01
CA ALA A 254 27.96 10.48 6.76
C ALA A 254 26.73 10.60 5.83
N TRP A 255 26.77 11.50 4.86
CA TRP A 255 25.73 11.64 3.84
C TRP A 255 25.58 10.37 3.00
N ALA A 256 26.70 9.84 2.48
CA ALA A 256 26.70 8.60 1.72
C ALA A 256 26.22 7.41 2.57
N SER A 257 26.60 7.38 3.84
CA SER A 257 26.10 6.38 4.81
C SER A 257 24.60 6.48 4.99
N ALA A 258 24.07 7.69 5.23
CA ALA A 258 22.64 7.92 5.39
C ALA A 258 21.84 7.50 4.15
N ARG A 259 22.38 7.75 2.95
CA ARG A 259 21.77 7.30 1.70
C ARG A 259 21.73 5.78 1.57
N ARG A 260 22.79 5.06 1.93
CA ARG A 260 22.76 3.59 2.01
C ARG A 260 21.71 3.10 3.02
N GLY A 261 21.56 3.81 4.15
CA GLY A 261 20.48 3.57 5.10
C GLY A 261 19.10 3.65 4.45
N CYS A 262 18.81 4.73 3.71
CA CYS A 262 17.57 4.90 2.96
C CYS A 262 17.34 3.74 1.97
N GLU A 263 18.34 3.40 1.15
CA GLU A 263 18.26 2.34 0.13
C GLU A 263 18.10 0.94 0.71
N SER A 264 18.48 0.75 1.99
CA SER A 264 18.24 -0.49 2.73
C SER A 264 16.78 -0.64 3.16
N LEU A 265 16.05 0.47 3.31
CA LEU A 265 14.66 0.49 3.79
C LEU A 265 13.64 0.68 2.67
N VAL A 266 13.95 1.52 1.68
CA VAL A 266 13.04 1.88 0.58
C VAL A 266 13.80 1.84 -0.74
N ARG A 267 13.24 1.17 -1.75
CA ARG A 267 13.79 1.14 -3.11
C ARG A 267 12.73 1.48 -4.12
N ALA A 268 13.01 2.47 -4.97
CA ALA A 268 12.07 2.96 -5.99
C ALA A 268 10.65 3.26 -5.42
N GLY A 269 10.59 3.82 -4.22
CA GLY A 269 9.33 4.12 -3.52
C GLY A 269 8.66 2.93 -2.83
N VAL A 270 9.24 1.74 -2.92
CA VAL A 270 8.68 0.50 -2.36
C VAL A 270 9.32 0.21 -0.99
N PRO A 271 8.53 -0.06 0.07
CA PRO A 271 9.05 -0.48 1.39
C PRO A 271 9.79 -1.83 1.39
N GLN A 272 10.70 -2.03 2.33
CA GLN A 272 11.56 -3.22 2.44
C GLN A 272 10.76 -4.53 2.42
N ASP A 273 9.63 -4.59 3.12
CA ASP A 273 8.80 -5.80 3.22
C ASP A 273 8.09 -6.18 1.89
N ARG A 274 8.22 -5.34 0.85
CA ARG A 274 7.64 -5.57 -0.48
C ARG A 274 8.66 -5.90 -1.56
N TRP A 275 9.90 -5.40 -1.45
CA TRP A 275 10.94 -5.67 -2.45
C TRP A 275 12.03 -6.62 -1.95
N ALA A 276 12.26 -6.68 -0.64
CA ALA A 276 13.34 -7.48 -0.09
C ALA A 276 12.91 -8.94 0.10
N ASN A 277 13.87 -9.85 -0.07
CA ASN A 277 13.69 -11.24 0.27
C ASN A 277 14.33 -11.52 1.63
N TRP A 278 13.53 -12.07 2.56
CA TRP A 278 13.97 -12.39 3.92
C TRP A 278 15.26 -13.23 3.94
N HIS A 279 15.37 -14.26 3.11
CA HIS A 279 16.53 -15.16 3.12
C HIS A 279 17.78 -14.50 2.56
N VAL A 280 17.61 -13.54 1.64
CA VAL A 280 18.70 -12.71 1.15
C VAL A 280 19.18 -11.76 2.25
N LEU A 281 18.26 -11.16 3.01
CA LEU A 281 18.60 -10.29 4.15
C LEU A 281 19.28 -11.06 5.27
N ALA A 282 18.77 -12.24 5.60
CA ALA A 282 19.28 -13.07 6.70
C ALA A 282 20.61 -13.75 6.37
N GLN A 283 20.94 -13.94 5.09
CA GLN A 283 22.15 -14.61 4.63
C GLN A 283 22.36 -15.96 5.37
N GLY A 284 23.54 -16.18 5.96
CA GLY A 284 23.85 -17.39 6.75
C GLY A 284 23.14 -17.48 8.10
N GLN A 285 22.35 -16.48 8.49
CA GLN A 285 21.69 -16.40 9.80
C GLN A 285 20.19 -16.71 9.76
N ALA A 286 19.65 -17.16 8.62
CA ALA A 286 18.21 -17.38 8.44
C ALA A 286 17.57 -18.27 9.52
N GLU A 287 18.22 -19.37 9.90
CA GLU A 287 17.70 -20.26 10.94
C GLU A 287 17.75 -19.63 12.34
N ALA A 288 18.80 -18.86 12.65
CA ALA A 288 18.93 -18.17 13.93
C ALA A 288 17.86 -17.09 14.08
N TRP A 289 17.64 -16.29 13.03
CA TRP A 289 16.60 -15.27 12.99
C TRP A 289 15.19 -15.87 13.08
N LYS A 290 14.94 -16.96 12.35
CA LYS A 290 13.68 -17.71 12.44
C LYS A 290 13.43 -18.21 13.86
N ALA A 291 14.43 -18.82 14.50
CA ALA A 291 14.30 -19.31 15.88
C ALA A 291 13.99 -18.17 16.85
N GLN A 292 14.59 -16.99 16.66
CA GLN A 292 14.30 -15.81 17.46
C GLN A 292 12.87 -15.29 17.25
N TRP A 293 12.39 -15.22 16.01
CA TRP A 293 11.01 -14.77 15.73
C TRP A 293 9.94 -15.72 16.23
N LEU A 294 10.19 -17.03 16.18
CA LEU A 294 9.29 -18.04 16.71
C LEU A 294 9.45 -18.25 18.22
N SER A 295 10.44 -17.61 18.85
CA SER A 295 10.63 -17.72 20.29
C SER A 295 9.46 -17.05 21.01
N LYS A 296 9.09 -17.59 22.19
CA LYS A 296 8.07 -16.96 23.03
C LYS A 296 8.58 -15.59 23.47
N THR A 297 7.91 -14.54 23.05
CA THR A 297 8.12 -13.18 23.55
C THR A 297 7.19 -12.92 24.72
N ASP A 298 7.75 -12.47 25.84
CA ASP A 298 6.98 -12.04 27.03
C ASP A 298 6.30 -10.66 26.82
N ALA A 299 6.65 -9.95 25.74
CA ALA A 299 6.06 -8.67 25.35
C ALA A 299 5.72 -8.68 23.85
N LEU A 300 4.44 -8.91 23.53
CA LEU A 300 3.87 -8.53 22.24
C LEU A 300 3.51 -7.04 22.31
N GLU A 301 4.44 -6.16 21.95
CA GLU A 301 4.10 -4.75 21.71
C GLU A 301 3.37 -4.64 20.38
N THR A 302 2.05 -4.79 20.44
CA THR A 302 1.18 -4.51 19.29
C THR A 302 0.97 -3.00 19.21
N VAL A 303 1.68 -2.35 18.29
CA VAL A 303 1.45 -0.94 17.98
C VAL A 303 0.40 -0.87 16.87
N VAL A 304 -0.85 -0.63 17.24
CA VAL A 304 -1.91 -0.30 16.28
C VAL A 304 -1.84 1.20 16.00
N TRP A 305 -1.46 1.55 14.78
CA TRP A 305 -1.68 2.90 14.27
C TRP A 305 -3.13 3.01 13.85
N VAL A 306 -3.96 3.60 14.70
CA VAL A 306 -5.29 4.08 14.29
C VAL A 306 -5.05 5.41 13.59
N LEU A 307 -5.13 5.42 12.26
CA LEU A 307 -5.36 6.65 11.51
C LEU A 307 -6.78 7.10 11.88
N GLU A 308 -6.88 7.97 12.88
CA GLU A 308 -8.12 8.72 13.09
C GLU A 308 -8.37 9.55 11.83
N ASP A 309 -9.61 9.49 11.36
CA ASP A 309 -10.13 10.16 10.17
C ASP A 309 -9.52 11.55 9.97
N LEU A 310 -8.93 11.80 8.80
CA LEU A 310 -8.64 13.15 8.30
C LEU A 310 -9.94 13.86 7.85
N ASN A 311 -11.03 13.70 8.59
CA ASN A 311 -12.25 14.50 8.46
C ASN A 311 -12.09 15.85 9.19
N GLY A 312 -10.94 16.50 8.98
CA GLY A 312 -10.89 17.96 9.01
C GLY A 312 -11.53 18.47 7.72
N PRO A 313 -12.31 19.57 7.74
CA PRO A 313 -12.94 20.08 6.55
C PRO A 313 -11.89 20.34 5.47
N ILE A 314 -12.11 19.79 4.28
CA ILE A 314 -11.38 20.15 3.08
C ILE A 314 -11.74 21.61 2.80
N GLU A 315 -10.87 22.54 3.20
CA GLU A 315 -10.94 23.92 2.71
C GLU A 315 -10.74 23.83 1.19
N GLY A 316 -11.84 24.01 0.46
CA GLY A 316 -11.80 24.15 -0.99
C GLY A 316 -10.99 25.38 -1.38
N PRO A 317 -10.52 25.45 -2.64
CA PRO A 317 -9.78 26.62 -3.11
C PRO A 317 -10.66 27.87 -2.93
N GLU A 318 -10.13 28.88 -2.23
CA GLU A 318 -10.77 30.19 -2.10
C GLU A 318 -11.09 30.74 -3.51
N ASP A 319 -12.38 30.81 -3.81
CA ASP A 319 -12.91 31.49 -4.97
C ASP A 319 -12.71 33.00 -4.77
N ASN A 320 -11.59 33.50 -5.29
CA ASN A 320 -11.32 34.94 -5.40
C ASN A 320 -12.17 35.53 -6.53
N SER A 321 -13.49 35.60 -6.32
CA SER A 321 -14.41 36.41 -7.10
C SER A 321 -14.94 37.54 -6.21
N SER A 322 -14.23 38.66 -6.21
CA SER A 322 -14.75 39.94 -5.72
C SER A 322 -16.00 40.33 -6.50
N PRO A 323 -17.10 40.77 -5.86
CA PRO A 323 -18.23 41.37 -6.55
C PRO A 323 -17.85 42.79 -6.97
N SER A 324 -17.72 43.02 -8.27
CA SER A 324 -17.70 44.35 -8.86
C SER A 324 -19.08 45.01 -8.73
N ASN A 325 -19.14 46.06 -7.93
CA ASN A 325 -19.87 47.27 -8.28
C ASN A 325 -18.93 48.19 -9.06
#